data_AF-A0A6J4K766-F1
#
_entry.id   AF-A0A6J4K766-F1
#
_cell.length_a   1.000
_cell.length_b   1.000
_cell.length_c   1.000
_cell.angle_alpha   90.00
_cell.angle_beta   90.00
_cell.angle_gamma   90.00
#
_symmetry.space_group_name_H-M   'P 1'
#
loop_
_entity.id
_entity.type
_entity.pdbx_description
1 polymer ?
#
loop_
_entity_poly.entity_id
_entity_poly.type
_entity_poly.pdbx_seq_one_letter_code
_entity_poly.pdbx_strand_id
1 'polypeptide(L)'
;MALHQVAVEAAAERAYSPAVSEVELFCPVEAVALALGVHRATVYRAAAELRALGMVHHRAHYTTHRGRTRADGAVWAVRLRPVGGRAARLSYGFLKRAHRNLSGDVERGRTVWAAMRQSKKIPSKGVDLSFIRRWALSPTEQTPVTPDCRTSARRSLEALLDVQHAARKERSAAVELAAEALAAALRDRGGVMFYRRLLWQLLRRADATGAAPFGMVYEQARRAAADVAEGYGRRPGAVFVSRLKRAGWWREVMAAPPVRVGVRPVEA
;
A
#
# COMPACT_ATOMS: atom_id res chain seq x y z
N MET A 1 -1.59 1.63 23.64
CA MET A 1 -2.23 2.85 23.07
C MET A 1 -1.26 3.68 22.24
N ALA A 2 -0.16 4.23 22.78
CA ALA A 2 0.78 5.07 22.01
C ALA A 2 1.30 4.44 20.71
N LEU A 3 1.76 3.18 20.75
CA LEU A 3 2.24 2.47 19.55
C LEU A 3 1.13 2.18 18.52
N HIS A 4 -0.12 1.98 18.96
CA HIS A 4 -1.25 1.76 18.06
C HIS A 4 -1.62 3.05 17.34
N GLN A 5 -1.71 4.16 18.06
CA GLN A 5 -1.94 5.48 17.46
C GLN A 5 -0.86 5.84 16.43
N VAL A 6 0.43 5.67 16.79
CA VAL A 6 1.54 5.91 15.85
C VAL A 6 1.49 4.96 14.66
N ALA A 7 1.02 3.72 14.84
CA ALA A 7 0.84 2.78 13.73
C ALA A 7 -0.30 3.20 12.77
N VAL A 8 -1.41 3.73 13.30
CA VAL A 8 -2.52 4.28 12.49
C VAL A 8 -2.06 5.49 11.70
N GLU A 9 -1.37 6.43 12.35
CA GLU A 9 -0.81 7.63 11.71
C GLU A 9 0.23 7.24 10.64
N ALA A 10 1.12 6.30 10.95
CA ALA A 10 2.10 5.82 9.99
C ALA A 10 1.47 5.09 8.79
N ALA A 11 0.38 4.34 8.99
CA ALA A 11 -0.36 3.73 7.89
C ALA A 11 -0.99 4.78 6.98
N ALA A 12 -1.58 5.83 7.56
CA ALA A 12 -2.16 6.93 6.80
C ALA A 12 -1.10 7.68 5.98
N GLU A 13 0.04 8.01 6.59
CA GLU A 13 1.12 8.73 5.91
C GLU A 13 1.83 7.91 4.84
N ARG A 14 1.94 6.59 5.02
CA ARG A 14 2.47 5.68 4.00
C ARG A 14 1.42 5.32 2.92
N ALA A 15 0.24 5.94 2.97
CA ALA A 15 -0.88 5.69 2.05
C ALA A 15 -1.27 4.20 1.97
N TYR A 16 -1.22 3.49 3.09
CA TYR A 16 -1.66 2.11 3.16
C TYR A 16 -3.17 2.00 2.96
N SER A 17 -3.61 0.87 2.39
CA SER A 17 -5.04 0.60 2.23
C SER A 17 -5.76 0.62 3.59
N PRO A 18 -6.99 1.15 3.67
CA PRO A 18 -7.81 1.09 4.89
C PRO A 18 -8.09 -0.35 5.38
N ALA A 19 -7.85 -1.37 4.53
CA ALA A 19 -7.99 -2.77 4.90
C ALA A 19 -6.77 -3.34 5.65
N VAL A 20 -5.66 -2.59 5.73
CA VAL A 20 -4.45 -3.05 6.43
C VAL A 20 -4.75 -3.31 7.89
N SER A 21 -4.45 -4.53 8.33
CA SER A 21 -4.74 -4.99 9.70
C SER A 21 -3.50 -4.94 10.59
N GLU A 22 -2.30 -4.79 10.04
CA GLU A 22 -1.02 -4.85 10.74
C GLU A 22 -0.04 -3.85 10.10
N VAL A 23 0.76 -3.18 10.95
CA VAL A 23 1.77 -2.21 10.51
C VAL A 23 3.09 -2.51 11.17
N GLU A 24 4.16 -2.48 10.38
CA GLU A 24 5.53 -2.61 10.85
C GLU A 24 6.21 -1.24 10.96
N LEU A 25 6.85 -1.00 12.10
CA LEU A 25 7.50 0.26 12.42
C LEU A 25 8.81 0.05 13.16
N PHE A 26 9.77 0.94 12.88
CA PHE A 26 11.04 1.01 13.59
C PHE A 26 10.91 2.06 14.70
N CYS A 27 11.14 1.66 15.95
CA CYS A 27 11.15 2.59 17.06
C CYS A 27 11.96 2.01 18.23
N PRO A 28 12.98 2.72 18.75
CA PRO A 28 13.68 2.27 19.94
C PRO A 28 12.75 2.14 21.15
N VAL A 29 12.94 1.12 21.98
CA VAL A 29 12.14 0.90 23.21
C VAL A 29 12.25 2.10 24.14
N GLU A 30 13.43 2.70 24.20
CA GLU A 30 13.72 3.89 24.99
C GLU A 30 12.90 5.10 24.52
N ALA A 31 12.62 5.22 23.22
CA ALA A 31 11.78 6.30 22.70
C ALA A 31 10.32 6.12 23.11
N VAL A 32 9.83 4.87 23.10
CA VAL A 32 8.49 4.53 23.60
C VAL A 32 8.40 4.80 25.10
N ALA A 33 9.43 4.43 25.86
CA ALA A 33 9.49 4.67 27.30
C ALA A 33 9.45 6.16 27.65
N LEU A 34 10.22 6.99 26.94
CA LEU A 34 10.22 8.44 27.08
C LEU A 34 8.86 9.07 26.79
N ALA A 35 8.22 8.65 25.70
CA ALA A 35 6.91 9.17 25.31
C ALA A 35 5.78 8.75 26.27
N LEU A 36 5.92 7.60 26.92
CA LEU A 36 4.99 7.16 27.96
C LEU A 36 5.34 7.70 29.35
N GLY A 37 6.50 8.33 29.53
CA GLY A 37 6.98 8.78 30.85
C GLY A 37 7.28 7.63 31.82
N VAL A 38 7.58 6.44 31.30
CA VAL A 38 7.83 5.22 32.10
C VAL A 38 9.25 4.71 31.95
N HIS A 39 9.66 3.82 32.85
CA HIS A 39 10.95 3.13 32.73
C HIS A 39 10.89 2.07 31.60
N ARG A 40 12.01 1.85 30.90
CA ARG A 40 12.13 0.85 29.82
C ARG A 40 11.69 -0.56 30.23
N ALA A 41 11.91 -0.94 31.48
CA ALA A 41 11.49 -2.24 32.01
C ALA A 41 9.97 -2.42 31.99
N THR A 42 9.21 -1.35 32.24
CA THR A 42 7.75 -1.35 32.15
C THR A 42 7.30 -1.58 30.72
N VAL A 43 7.98 -0.97 29.74
CA VAL A 43 7.68 -1.19 28.31
C VAL A 43 7.93 -2.65 27.93
N TYR A 44 9.03 -3.27 28.37
CA TYR A 44 9.29 -4.69 28.09
C TYR A 44 8.22 -5.61 28.68
N ARG A 45 7.80 -5.36 29.94
CA ARG A 45 6.73 -6.15 30.59
C ARG A 45 5.41 -6.02 29.82
N ALA A 46 4.98 -4.79 29.56
CA ALA A 46 3.76 -4.53 28.80
C ALA A 46 3.82 -5.10 27.37
N ALA A 47 4.98 -5.04 26.71
CA ALA A 47 5.17 -5.61 25.39
C ALA A 47 5.10 -7.14 25.39
N ALA A 48 5.51 -7.81 26.47
CA ALA A 48 5.37 -9.26 26.63
C ALA A 48 3.89 -9.66 26.79
N GLU A 49 3.12 -8.92 27.60
CA GLU A 49 1.68 -9.13 27.78
C GLU A 49 0.92 -8.90 26.46
N LEU A 50 1.19 -7.79 25.77
CA LEU A 50 0.57 -7.48 24.47
C LEU A 50 0.96 -8.49 23.38
N ARG A 51 2.15 -9.11 23.49
CA ARG A 51 2.56 -10.20 22.62
C ARG A 51 1.79 -11.48 22.89
N ALA A 52 1.54 -11.81 24.16
CA ALA A 52 0.70 -12.95 24.53
C ALA A 52 -0.73 -12.80 24.00
N LEU A 53 -1.24 -11.57 23.97
CA LEU A 53 -2.54 -11.22 23.38
C LEU A 53 -2.52 -11.12 21.84
N GLY A 54 -1.36 -11.31 21.19
CA GLY A 54 -1.22 -11.22 19.74
C GLY A 54 -1.34 -9.79 19.17
N MET A 55 -1.32 -8.76 20.02
CA MET A 55 -1.50 -7.37 19.62
C MET A 55 -0.22 -6.75 19.06
N VAL A 56 0.93 -7.14 19.62
CA VAL A 56 2.23 -6.58 19.28
C VAL A 56 3.28 -7.67 19.19
N HIS A 57 4.17 -7.59 18.21
CA HIS A 57 5.39 -8.39 18.17
C HIS A 57 6.58 -7.47 17.99
N HIS A 58 7.60 -7.63 18.84
CA HIS A 58 8.78 -6.76 18.79
C HIS A 58 10.07 -7.56 18.88
N ARG A 59 11.12 -7.02 18.26
CA ARG A 59 12.50 -7.53 18.34
C ARG A 59 13.49 -6.38 18.36
N ALA A 60 14.58 -6.56 19.10
CA ALA A 60 15.73 -5.67 19.00
C ALA A 60 16.33 -5.75 17.59
N HIS A 61 16.67 -4.59 17.04
CA HIS A 61 17.39 -4.47 15.78
C HIS A 61 18.85 -4.10 16.09
N TYR A 62 19.75 -4.66 15.30
CA TYR A 62 21.19 -4.52 15.49
C TYR A 62 21.84 -4.08 14.19
N THR A 63 22.83 -3.21 14.32
CA THR A 63 23.66 -2.75 13.22
C THR A 63 25.14 -2.84 13.60
N THR A 64 26.02 -2.67 12.63
CA THR A 64 27.46 -2.61 12.86
C THR A 64 27.87 -1.14 12.95
N HIS A 65 28.43 -0.73 14.09
CA HIS A 65 28.98 0.60 14.29
C HIS A 65 30.39 0.50 14.86
N ARG A 66 31.35 1.15 14.20
CA ARG A 66 32.79 1.12 14.55
C ARG A 66 33.31 -0.33 14.72
N GLY A 67 32.96 -1.21 13.78
CA GLY A 67 33.38 -2.61 13.77
C GLY A 67 32.75 -3.49 14.86
N ARG A 68 31.75 -2.99 15.61
CA ARG A 68 31.06 -3.76 16.66
C ARG A 68 29.56 -3.80 16.41
N THR A 69 28.92 -4.93 16.73
CA THR A 69 27.47 -5.04 16.74
C THR A 69 26.88 -4.21 17.88
N ARG A 70 25.94 -3.33 17.55
CA ARG A 70 25.26 -2.42 18.47
C ARG A 70 23.76 -2.44 18.18
N ALA A 71 22.95 -2.37 19.24
CA ALA A 71 21.53 -2.14 19.08
C ALA A 71 21.30 -0.69 18.60
N ASP A 72 20.63 -0.53 17.47
CA ASP A 72 20.26 0.77 16.92
C ASP A 72 18.78 1.10 17.18
N GLY A 73 17.99 0.13 17.61
CA GLY A 73 16.60 0.30 18.01
C GLY A 73 15.85 -1.01 18.14
N ALA A 74 14.54 -0.94 17.93
CA ALA A 74 13.67 -2.11 17.88
C ALA A 74 12.69 -1.99 16.71
N VAL A 75 12.31 -3.14 16.16
CA VAL A 75 11.23 -3.25 15.19
C VAL A 75 9.99 -3.78 15.88
N TRP A 76 8.84 -3.24 15.48
CA TRP A 76 7.54 -3.55 16.05
C TRP A 76 6.56 -3.87 14.92
N ALA A 77 5.80 -4.95 15.07
CA ALA A 77 4.59 -5.21 14.33
C ALA A 77 3.41 -4.93 15.26
N VAL A 78 2.50 -4.06 14.83
CA VAL A 78 1.35 -3.61 15.62
C VAL A 78 0.06 -3.96 14.88
N ARG A 79 -0.83 -4.67 15.56
CA ARG A 79 -2.15 -5.03 15.05
C ARG A 79 -3.09 -3.81 15.15
N LEU A 80 -3.58 -3.33 14.00
CA LEU A 80 -4.54 -2.23 13.94
C LEU A 80 -5.97 -2.70 14.20
N ARG A 81 -6.32 -3.89 13.70
CA ARG A 81 -7.63 -4.54 13.88
C ARG A 81 -7.42 -5.93 14.47
N PRO A 82 -7.82 -6.18 15.74
CA PRO A 82 -7.65 -7.48 16.38
C PRO A 82 -8.67 -8.54 15.94
N VAL A 83 -9.45 -8.28 14.87
CA VAL A 83 -10.50 -9.18 14.40
C VAL A 83 -9.89 -10.36 13.65
N GLY A 84 -10.24 -11.59 14.03
CA GLY A 84 -9.84 -12.82 13.31
C GLY A 84 -8.67 -13.60 13.92
N GLY A 85 -8.28 -13.32 15.18
CA GLY A 85 -7.43 -14.21 15.98
C GLY A 85 -5.98 -14.40 15.52
N ARG A 86 -5.52 -13.65 14.51
CA ARG A 86 -4.11 -13.71 14.03
C ARG A 86 -3.23 -12.80 14.87
N ALA A 87 -2.18 -13.38 15.46
CA ALA A 87 -1.17 -12.66 16.21
C ALA A 87 -0.27 -11.80 15.32
N ALA A 88 0.16 -10.65 15.84
CA ALA A 88 1.12 -9.76 15.21
C ALA A 88 2.40 -10.49 14.83
N ARG A 89 2.91 -10.29 13.60
CA ARG A 89 4.13 -10.94 13.12
C ARG A 89 5.06 -9.95 12.42
N LEU A 90 6.36 -10.15 12.63
CA LEU A 90 7.38 -9.38 11.93
C LEU A 90 7.78 -10.14 10.67
N SER A 91 7.75 -9.44 9.54
CA SER A 91 8.24 -9.90 8.26
C SER A 91 9.76 -9.99 8.28
N TYR A 92 10.30 -11.01 7.62
CA TYR A 92 11.75 -11.19 7.51
C TYR A 92 12.41 -10.02 6.77
N GLY A 93 11.75 -9.49 5.74
CA GLY A 93 12.24 -8.35 4.97
C GLY A 93 12.36 -7.08 5.81
N PHE A 94 11.42 -6.83 6.73
CA PHE A 94 11.51 -5.71 7.65
C PHE A 94 12.56 -5.91 8.73
N LEU A 95 12.74 -7.15 9.21
CA LEU A 95 13.79 -7.49 10.19
C LEU A 95 15.22 -7.27 9.67
N LYS A 96 15.47 -7.55 8.38
CA LYS A 96 16.83 -7.49 7.80
C LYS A 96 17.21 -6.10 7.27
N ARG A 97 16.22 -5.25 6.98
CA ARG A 97 16.44 -3.95 6.34
C ARG A 97 17.13 -2.98 7.29
N ALA A 98 18.06 -2.19 6.76
CA ALA A 98 18.60 -1.06 7.49
C ALA A 98 17.54 0.04 7.61
N HIS A 99 17.02 0.26 8.82
CA HIS A 99 16.00 1.29 9.06
C HIS A 99 16.60 2.68 9.21
N ARG A 100 17.83 2.76 9.74
CA ARG A 100 18.45 4.05 10.05
C ARG A 100 19.99 3.99 10.01
N ASN A 101 20.61 5.12 9.70
CA ASN A 101 22.07 5.27 9.75
C ASN A 101 22.50 5.71 11.16
N LEU A 102 22.84 4.73 12.01
CA LEU A 102 23.28 4.98 13.39
C LEU A 102 24.49 5.92 13.47
N SER A 103 25.48 5.76 12.59
CA SER A 103 26.67 6.62 12.57
C SER A 103 26.30 8.07 12.31
N GLY A 104 25.47 8.31 11.28
CA GLY A 104 24.99 9.65 10.95
C GLY A 104 24.03 10.25 11.98
N ASP A 105 23.36 9.44 12.79
CA ASP A 105 22.55 9.93 13.92
C ASP A 105 23.39 10.29 15.14
N VAL A 106 24.48 9.55 15.39
CA VAL A 106 25.44 9.88 16.45
C VAL A 106 26.11 11.22 16.15
N GLU A 107 26.58 11.42 14.91
CA GLU A 107 27.22 12.68 14.47
C GLU A 107 26.28 13.89 14.59
N ARG A 108 25.01 13.73 14.22
CA ARG A 108 24.00 14.80 14.28
C ARG A 108 23.31 14.93 15.64
N GLY A 109 23.70 14.13 16.64
CA GLY A 109 23.06 14.11 17.96
C GLY A 109 21.59 13.68 17.96
N ARG A 110 21.11 12.98 16.92
CA ARG A 110 19.70 12.56 16.75
C ARG A 110 19.41 11.18 17.37
N THR A 111 20.16 10.80 18.40
CA THR A 111 19.97 9.51 19.09
C THR A 111 18.97 9.64 20.23
N VAL A 112 18.28 8.55 20.56
CA VAL A 112 17.42 8.53 21.77
C VAL A 112 18.24 8.76 23.03
N TRP A 113 19.49 8.31 23.05
CA TRP A 113 20.41 8.56 24.15
C TRP A 113 20.65 10.06 24.38
N ALA A 114 20.85 10.85 23.31
CA ALA A 114 20.98 12.30 23.43
C ALA A 114 19.73 12.95 24.03
N ALA A 115 18.54 12.50 23.59
CA ALA A 115 17.25 12.97 24.14
C ALA A 115 17.08 12.59 25.63
N MET A 116 17.47 11.36 26.03
CA MET A 116 17.47 10.95 27.45
C MET A 116 18.47 11.76 28.27
N ARG A 117 19.66 12.05 27.74
CA ARG A 117 20.73 12.73 28.49
C ARG A 117 20.43 14.21 28.74
N GLN A 118 19.71 14.85 27.82
CA GLN A 118 19.17 16.19 28.03
C GLN A 118 18.10 16.21 29.14
N SER A 119 17.38 15.10 29.33
CA SER A 119 16.36 14.95 30.36
C SER A 119 16.92 14.23 31.59
N LYS A 120 17.55 14.96 32.54
CA LYS A 120 18.08 14.39 33.80
C LYS A 120 17.06 13.63 34.66
N LYS A 121 15.76 13.79 34.38
CA LYS A 121 14.64 13.03 34.95
C LYS A 121 13.78 12.48 33.81
N ILE A 122 13.18 11.29 33.99
CA ILE A 122 12.09 10.86 33.11
C ILE A 122 10.96 11.88 33.30
N PRO A 123 10.52 12.58 32.24
CA PRO A 123 9.48 13.59 32.40
C PRO A 123 8.20 12.90 32.88
N SER A 124 7.59 13.41 33.95
CA SER A 124 6.39 12.84 34.56
C SER A 124 5.17 12.89 33.65
N LYS A 125 5.14 13.87 32.74
CA LYS A 125 4.29 13.88 31.55
C LYS A 125 5.16 13.42 30.40
N GLY A 126 4.87 12.24 29.85
CA GLY A 126 5.62 11.67 28.73
C GLY A 126 5.77 12.65 27.56
N VAL A 127 6.80 12.44 26.73
CA VAL A 127 7.06 13.28 25.55
C VAL A 127 5.93 13.10 24.52
N ASP A 128 5.63 14.16 23.77
CA ASP A 128 4.65 14.14 22.68
C ASP A 128 4.87 12.97 21.71
N LEU A 129 3.76 12.38 21.22
CA LEU A 129 3.75 11.25 20.29
C LEU A 129 4.47 11.56 18.98
N SER A 130 4.59 12.84 18.61
CA SER A 130 5.43 13.31 17.51
C SER A 130 6.88 12.83 17.62
N PHE A 131 7.39 12.63 18.84
CA PHE A 131 8.73 12.08 19.08
C PHE A 131 8.84 10.64 18.60
N ILE A 132 7.90 9.75 18.97
CA ILE A 132 7.87 8.35 18.49
C ILE A 132 7.62 8.34 16.98
N ARG A 133 6.68 9.17 16.50
CA ARG A 133 6.30 9.27 15.08
C ARG A 133 7.52 9.51 14.19
N ARG A 134 8.43 10.41 14.58
CA ARG A 134 9.70 10.65 13.86
C ARG A 134 10.59 9.40 13.75
N TRP A 135 10.58 8.51 14.73
CA TRP A 135 11.29 7.23 14.64
C TRP A 135 10.54 6.25 13.73
N ALA A 136 9.22 6.14 13.88
CA ALA A 136 8.37 5.26 13.07
C ALA A 136 8.35 5.61 11.58
N LEU A 137 8.51 6.89 11.25
CA LEU A 137 8.50 7.45 9.90
C LEU A 137 9.89 7.85 9.39
N SER A 138 10.96 7.44 10.09
CA SER A 138 12.31 7.94 9.81
C SER A 138 12.64 7.87 8.31
N PRO A 139 13.28 8.93 7.77
CA PRO A 139 13.51 9.09 6.34
C PRO A 139 14.64 8.15 5.93
N THR A 140 14.31 6.90 5.67
CA THR A 140 15.19 6.06 4.88
C THR A 140 15.07 6.54 3.43
N GLU A 141 16.18 6.78 2.75
CA GLU A 141 16.28 7.09 1.31
C GLU A 141 15.72 5.96 0.41
N GLN A 142 15.17 4.91 1.01
CA GLN A 142 14.59 3.77 0.32
C GLN A 142 13.09 3.79 0.56
N THR A 143 12.35 4.11 -0.50
CA THR A 143 10.90 3.96 -0.58
C THR A 143 10.53 2.60 0.04
N PRO A 144 9.80 2.56 1.17
CA PRO A 144 9.71 1.36 2.01
C PRO A 144 8.87 0.23 1.40
N VAL A 145 8.35 0.43 0.19
CA VAL A 145 7.49 -0.50 -0.51
C VAL A 145 8.36 -1.46 -1.33
N THR A 146 8.79 -2.56 -0.73
CA THR A 146 8.90 -3.80 -1.51
C THR A 146 7.48 -4.19 -1.88
N PRO A 147 7.09 -4.23 -3.16
CA PRO A 147 5.76 -4.70 -3.54
C PRO A 147 5.64 -6.18 -3.15
N ASP A 148 5.00 -6.42 -2.00
CA ASP A 148 4.71 -7.75 -1.46
C ASP A 148 3.36 -8.29 -1.96
N CYS A 149 2.63 -7.46 -2.71
CA CYS A 149 1.51 -7.89 -3.50
C CYS A 149 2.01 -8.85 -4.59
N ARG A 150 1.86 -10.15 -4.35
CA ARG A 150 1.72 -11.17 -5.39
C ARG A 150 0.48 -10.95 -6.29
N THR A 151 -0.25 -9.86 -6.14
CA THR A 151 -0.95 -9.26 -7.28
C THR A 151 0.13 -8.70 -8.16
N SER A 152 0.51 -9.42 -9.20
CA SER A 152 1.40 -8.89 -10.23
C SER A 152 0.98 -7.46 -10.51
N ALA A 153 1.84 -6.47 -10.24
CA ALA A 153 1.60 -5.07 -10.63
C ALA A 153 1.17 -4.93 -12.11
N ARG A 154 1.42 -5.99 -12.89
CA ARG A 154 0.95 -6.21 -14.26
C ARG A 154 -0.55 -6.45 -14.45
N ARG A 155 -1.42 -6.56 -13.43
CA ARG A 155 -2.87 -6.85 -13.63
C ARG A 155 -3.80 -6.11 -12.66
N SER A 156 -3.41 -4.91 -12.24
CA SER A 156 -4.28 -4.06 -11.42
C SER A 156 -5.38 -3.44 -12.28
N LEU A 157 -6.59 -3.25 -11.74
CA LEU A 157 -7.71 -2.64 -12.48
C LEU A 157 -7.38 -1.19 -12.89
N GLU A 158 -6.52 -0.53 -12.12
CA GLU A 158 -5.96 0.80 -12.34
C GLU A 158 -5.21 0.90 -13.67
N ALA A 159 -4.70 -0.22 -14.22
CA ALA A 159 -4.08 -0.24 -15.54
C ALA A 159 -5.02 0.27 -16.65
N LEU A 160 -6.34 0.24 -16.43
CA LEU A 160 -7.34 0.82 -17.33
C LEU A 160 -7.21 2.35 -17.46
N LEU A 161 -6.83 3.03 -16.38
CA LEU A 161 -6.66 4.49 -16.36
C LEU A 161 -5.41 4.91 -17.13
N ASP A 162 -4.37 4.07 -17.15
CA ASP A 162 -3.13 4.33 -17.87
C ASP A 162 -3.30 4.22 -19.40
N VAL A 163 -4.28 3.44 -19.87
CA VAL A 163 -4.54 3.23 -21.31
C VAL A 163 -4.73 4.55 -22.05
N GLN A 164 -5.44 5.51 -21.45
CA GLN A 164 -5.72 6.80 -22.11
C GLN A 164 -4.46 7.66 -22.30
N HIS A 165 -3.43 7.44 -21.47
CA HIS A 165 -2.17 8.18 -21.48
C HIS A 165 -1.06 7.45 -22.22
N ALA A 166 -1.29 6.20 -22.65
CA ALA A 166 -0.30 5.39 -23.34
C ALA A 166 0.09 6.01 -24.69
N ALA A 167 1.39 6.11 -24.94
CA ALA A 167 1.92 6.52 -26.23
C ALA A 167 1.48 5.55 -27.34
N ARG A 168 1.35 6.05 -28.58
CA ARG A 168 0.78 5.27 -29.71
C ARG A 168 1.46 3.91 -29.94
N LYS A 169 2.77 3.82 -29.66
CA LYS A 169 3.60 2.61 -29.76
C LYS A 169 3.33 1.59 -28.65
N GLU A 170 2.87 2.05 -27.49
CA GLU A 170 2.67 1.25 -26.26
C GLU A 170 1.20 0.87 -26.03
N ARG A 171 0.26 1.48 -26.77
CA ARG A 171 -1.18 1.25 -26.64
C ARG A 171 -1.59 -0.22 -26.75
N SER A 172 -0.93 -1.01 -27.60
CA SER A 172 -1.22 -2.44 -27.72
C SER A 172 -0.95 -3.18 -26.40
N ALA A 173 0.24 -2.99 -25.83
CA ALA A 173 0.62 -3.57 -24.55
C ALA A 173 -0.28 -3.07 -23.40
N ALA A 174 -0.60 -1.77 -23.38
CA ALA A 174 -1.50 -1.20 -22.37
C ALA A 174 -2.93 -1.78 -22.45
N VAL A 175 -3.47 -1.93 -23.66
CA VAL A 175 -4.79 -2.55 -23.88
C VAL A 175 -4.81 -4.02 -23.45
N GLU A 176 -3.74 -4.76 -23.75
CA GLU A 176 -3.60 -6.16 -23.31
C GLU A 176 -3.62 -6.28 -21.79
N LEU A 177 -2.79 -5.46 -21.12
CA LEU A 177 -2.69 -5.41 -19.67
C LEU A 177 -4.05 -5.09 -19.00
N ALA A 178 -4.72 -4.05 -19.50
CA ALA A 178 -5.99 -3.59 -18.97
C ALA A 178 -7.14 -4.57 -19.25
N ALA A 179 -7.15 -5.25 -20.41
CA ALA A 179 -8.15 -6.25 -20.73
C ALA A 179 -8.02 -7.49 -19.83
N GLU A 180 -6.80 -7.94 -19.57
CA GLU A 180 -6.54 -9.02 -18.60
C GLU A 180 -6.91 -8.61 -17.17
N ALA A 181 -6.61 -7.38 -16.77
CA ALA A 181 -6.99 -6.84 -15.46
C ALA A 181 -8.51 -6.77 -15.29
N LEU A 182 -9.26 -6.31 -16.31
CA LEU A 182 -10.71 -6.30 -16.32
C LEU A 182 -11.30 -7.72 -16.19
N ALA A 183 -10.79 -8.66 -16.99
CA ALA A 183 -11.23 -10.05 -16.95
C ALA A 183 -10.98 -10.69 -15.58
N ALA A 184 -9.83 -10.40 -14.97
CA ALA A 184 -9.49 -10.87 -13.63
C ALA A 184 -10.41 -10.24 -12.57
N ALA A 185 -10.57 -8.91 -12.57
CA ALA A 185 -11.38 -8.19 -11.60
C ALA A 185 -12.87 -8.61 -11.66
N LEU A 186 -13.40 -8.83 -12.86
CA LEU A 186 -14.79 -9.20 -13.08
C LEU A 186 -15.05 -10.72 -13.01
N ARG A 187 -14.02 -11.52 -12.70
CA ARG A 187 -14.05 -13.00 -12.69
C ARG A 187 -14.58 -13.59 -14.00
N ASP A 188 -14.22 -12.96 -15.12
CA ASP A 188 -14.68 -13.29 -16.47
C ASP A 188 -13.49 -13.55 -17.40
N ARG A 189 -12.86 -14.72 -17.23
CA ARG A 189 -11.68 -15.11 -18.02
C ARG A 189 -11.98 -15.29 -19.52
N GLY A 190 -13.24 -15.59 -19.88
CA GLY A 190 -13.66 -15.72 -21.28
C GLY A 190 -13.88 -14.37 -21.97
N GLY A 191 -14.06 -13.29 -21.21
CA GLY A 191 -14.40 -11.96 -21.73
C GLY A 191 -13.23 -11.12 -22.27
N VAL A 192 -11.99 -11.62 -22.23
CA VAL A 192 -10.79 -10.81 -22.58
C VAL A 192 -10.90 -10.16 -23.96
N MET A 193 -11.35 -10.90 -24.98
CA MET A 193 -11.51 -10.36 -26.35
C MET A 193 -12.54 -9.22 -26.41
N PHE A 194 -13.62 -9.33 -25.62
CA PHE A 194 -14.61 -8.28 -25.51
C PHE A 194 -14.02 -7.04 -24.83
N TYR A 195 -13.25 -7.20 -23.75
CA TYR A 195 -12.59 -6.08 -23.06
C TYR A 195 -11.54 -5.40 -23.93
N ARG A 196 -10.75 -6.16 -24.72
CA ARG A 196 -9.84 -5.61 -25.73
C ARG A 196 -10.60 -4.74 -26.74
N ARG A 197 -11.70 -5.25 -27.29
CA ARG A 197 -12.54 -4.50 -28.24
C ARG A 197 -13.06 -3.21 -27.61
N LEU A 198 -13.56 -3.26 -26.38
CA LEU A 198 -14.05 -2.10 -25.64
C LEU A 198 -12.96 -1.03 -25.47
N LEU A 199 -11.77 -1.42 -24.99
CA LEU A 199 -10.65 -0.50 -24.76
C LEU A 199 -10.18 0.16 -26.07
N TRP A 200 -10.12 -0.60 -27.17
CA TRP A 200 -9.82 -0.03 -28.48
C TRP A 200 -10.88 0.97 -28.95
N GLN A 201 -12.17 0.72 -28.69
CA GLN A 201 -13.22 1.68 -29.02
C GLN A 201 -13.14 2.95 -28.16
N LEU A 202 -12.79 2.83 -26.88
CA LEU A 202 -12.58 3.99 -26.01
C LEU A 202 -11.41 4.84 -26.50
N LEU A 203 -10.29 4.22 -26.90
CA LEU A 203 -9.16 4.95 -27.47
C LEU A 203 -9.51 5.63 -28.81
N ARG A 204 -10.31 5.00 -29.68
CA ARG A 204 -10.79 5.62 -30.92
C ARG A 204 -11.63 6.86 -30.64
N ARG A 205 -12.51 6.80 -29.65
CA ARG A 205 -13.28 7.96 -29.21
C ARG A 205 -12.38 9.05 -28.63
N ALA A 206 -11.37 8.66 -27.83
CA ALA A 206 -10.40 9.60 -27.27
C ALA A 206 -9.65 10.35 -28.38
N ASP A 207 -9.16 9.64 -29.40
CA ASP A 207 -8.46 10.27 -30.53
C ASP A 207 -9.41 11.14 -31.39
N ALA A 208 -10.69 10.79 -31.50
CA ALA A 208 -11.66 11.53 -32.32
C ALA A 208 -12.25 12.78 -31.63
N THR A 209 -12.45 12.73 -30.30
CA THR A 209 -13.18 13.77 -29.55
C THR A 209 -12.34 14.43 -28.45
N GLY A 210 -11.11 13.96 -28.22
CA GLY A 210 -10.25 14.41 -27.11
C GLY A 210 -10.65 13.87 -25.74
N ALA A 211 -11.77 13.16 -25.62
CA ALA A 211 -12.27 12.64 -24.35
C ALA A 211 -12.86 11.24 -24.49
N ALA A 212 -12.58 10.36 -23.53
CA ALA A 212 -13.19 9.03 -23.45
C ALA A 212 -13.53 8.68 -22.00
N PRO A 213 -14.63 7.93 -21.77
CA PRO A 213 -15.13 7.65 -20.42
C PRO A 213 -14.34 6.56 -19.68
N PHE A 214 -13.00 6.56 -19.75
CA PHE A 214 -12.15 5.55 -19.07
C PHE A 214 -12.39 5.52 -17.56
N GLY A 215 -12.40 6.68 -16.89
CA GLY A 215 -12.67 6.76 -15.46
C GLY A 215 -14.04 6.22 -15.08
N MET A 216 -15.06 6.46 -15.91
CA MET A 216 -16.40 5.95 -15.66
C MET A 216 -16.46 4.43 -15.88
N VAL A 217 -15.75 3.88 -16.88
CA VAL A 217 -15.63 2.43 -17.10
C VAL A 217 -14.92 1.75 -15.92
N TYR A 218 -13.85 2.37 -15.41
CA TYR A 218 -13.14 1.92 -14.20
C TYR A 218 -14.09 1.84 -12.99
N GLU A 219 -14.83 2.91 -12.71
CA GLU A 219 -15.76 2.94 -11.57
C GLU A 219 -16.89 1.93 -11.70
N GLN A 220 -17.44 1.76 -12.91
CA GLN A 220 -18.48 0.76 -13.15
C GLN A 220 -17.96 -0.68 -12.98
N ALA A 221 -16.71 -0.96 -13.37
CA ALA A 221 -16.08 -2.26 -13.15
C ALA A 221 -15.85 -2.52 -11.66
N ARG A 222 -15.30 -1.53 -10.94
CA ARG A 222 -15.09 -1.60 -9.50
C ARG A 222 -16.40 -1.83 -8.74
N ARG A 223 -17.45 -1.07 -9.07
CA ARG A 223 -18.75 -1.21 -8.42
C ARG A 223 -19.40 -2.56 -8.75
N ALA A 224 -19.35 -3.02 -10.01
CA ALA A 224 -19.91 -4.31 -10.40
C ALA A 224 -19.28 -5.50 -9.65
N ALA A 225 -17.98 -5.43 -9.35
CA ALA A 225 -17.32 -6.41 -8.50
C ALA A 225 -17.82 -6.34 -7.04
N ALA A 226 -18.02 -5.13 -6.50
CA ALA A 226 -18.55 -4.93 -5.16
C ALA A 226 -20.01 -5.41 -5.01
N ASP A 227 -20.88 -5.13 -5.98
CA ASP A 227 -22.30 -5.52 -5.91
C ASP A 227 -22.48 -7.04 -5.84
N VAL A 228 -21.67 -7.81 -6.58
CA VAL A 228 -21.72 -9.27 -6.50
C VAL A 228 -21.21 -9.76 -5.15
N ALA A 229 -20.22 -9.08 -4.56
CA ALA A 229 -19.78 -9.38 -3.20
C ALA A 229 -20.85 -9.04 -2.15
N GLU A 230 -21.65 -8.01 -2.39
CA GLU A 230 -22.79 -7.59 -1.57
C GLU A 230 -24.07 -8.43 -1.84
N GLY A 231 -24.07 -9.31 -2.85
CA GLY A 231 -25.18 -10.21 -3.17
C GLY A 231 -26.14 -9.73 -4.27
N TYR A 232 -25.91 -8.57 -4.87
CA TYR A 232 -26.76 -7.94 -5.91
C TYR A 232 -26.50 -8.48 -7.34
N GLY A 233 -26.12 -9.75 -7.47
CA GLY A 233 -25.90 -10.40 -8.76
C GLY A 233 -25.02 -11.64 -8.65
N ARG A 234 -24.99 -12.47 -9.70
CA ARG A 234 -24.20 -13.72 -9.72
C ARG A 234 -22.88 -13.61 -10.50
N ARG A 235 -22.83 -12.74 -11.51
CA ARG A 235 -21.72 -12.64 -12.47
C ARG A 235 -21.29 -11.18 -12.64
N PRO A 236 -20.12 -10.76 -12.11
CA PRO A 236 -19.70 -9.36 -12.14
C PRO A 236 -19.56 -8.80 -13.56
N GLY A 237 -18.99 -9.58 -14.50
CA GLY A 237 -18.87 -9.19 -15.91
C GLY A 237 -20.22 -8.89 -16.58
N ALA A 238 -21.27 -9.67 -16.29
CA ALA A 238 -22.60 -9.42 -16.84
C ALA A 238 -23.24 -8.16 -16.25
N VAL A 239 -23.09 -7.93 -14.94
CA VAL A 239 -23.56 -6.71 -14.26
C VAL A 239 -22.87 -5.48 -14.84
N PHE A 240 -21.54 -5.55 -15.02
CA PHE A 240 -20.74 -4.52 -15.64
C PHE A 240 -21.23 -4.19 -17.06
N VAL A 241 -21.36 -5.19 -17.93
CA VAL A 241 -21.84 -4.97 -19.32
C VAL A 241 -23.27 -4.42 -19.34
N SER A 242 -24.15 -4.88 -18.45
CA SER A 242 -25.50 -4.33 -18.34
C SER A 242 -25.50 -2.85 -17.97
N ARG A 243 -24.56 -2.41 -17.13
CA ARG A 243 -24.42 -1.00 -16.74
C ARG A 243 -23.86 -0.15 -17.86
N LEU A 244 -22.83 -0.64 -18.54
CA LEU A 244 -22.30 0.03 -19.71
C LEU A 244 -23.39 0.20 -20.77
N LYS A 245 -24.18 -0.84 -21.08
CA LYS A 245 -25.27 -0.77 -22.05
C LYS A 245 -26.36 0.25 -21.71
N ARG A 246 -26.58 0.54 -20.42
CA ARG A 246 -27.51 1.58 -19.95
C ARG A 246 -26.89 2.97 -19.96
N ALA A 247 -25.57 3.08 -20.12
CA ALA A 247 -24.91 4.37 -20.21
C ALA A 247 -25.18 5.01 -21.58
N GLY A 248 -25.53 6.30 -21.60
CA GLY A 248 -25.94 7.01 -22.81
C GLY A 248 -24.88 7.00 -23.94
N TRP A 249 -23.60 6.89 -23.59
CA TRP A 249 -22.49 6.91 -24.54
C TRP A 249 -22.13 5.53 -25.15
N TRP A 250 -22.69 4.43 -24.65
CA TRP A 250 -22.27 3.07 -25.03
C TRP A 250 -22.45 2.77 -26.51
N ARG A 251 -23.60 3.15 -27.06
CA ARG A 251 -23.92 2.91 -28.48
C ARG A 251 -22.93 3.64 -29.39
N GLU A 252 -22.62 4.90 -29.06
CA GLU A 252 -21.66 5.73 -29.79
C GLU A 252 -20.26 5.12 -29.76
N VAL A 253 -19.77 4.70 -28.59
CA VAL A 253 -18.43 4.09 -28.45
C VAL A 253 -18.36 2.80 -29.27
N MET A 254 -19.37 1.94 -29.16
CA MET A 254 -19.33 0.64 -29.84
C MET A 254 -19.51 0.74 -31.35
N ALA A 255 -20.17 1.80 -31.83
CA ALA A 255 -20.36 2.12 -33.26
C ALA A 255 -19.19 2.86 -33.89
N ALA A 256 -18.15 3.23 -33.12
CA ALA A 256 -17.02 3.97 -33.65
C ALA A 256 -16.33 3.19 -34.81
N PRO A 257 -16.05 3.87 -35.95
CA PRO A 257 -15.46 3.24 -37.12
C PRO A 257 -14.07 2.68 -36.78
N PRO A 258 -13.61 1.60 -37.47
CA PRO A 258 -12.34 0.94 -37.18
C PRO A 258 -11.15 1.78 -37.69
N VAL A 259 -11.01 3.00 -37.18
CA VAL A 259 -9.85 3.86 -37.43
C VAL A 259 -8.65 3.32 -36.66
N ARG A 260 -7.46 3.43 -37.26
CA ARG A 260 -6.22 2.90 -36.69
C ARG A 260 -5.71 3.85 -35.60
N VAL A 261 -5.59 3.31 -34.39
CA VAL A 261 -5.22 4.04 -33.16
C VAL A 261 -3.86 3.61 -32.59
N GLY A 262 -3.37 2.42 -32.98
CA GLY A 262 -2.06 1.89 -32.61
C GLY A 262 -1.11 1.70 -33.79
N VAL A 263 0.11 1.27 -33.51
CA VAL A 263 1.11 0.84 -34.52
C VAL A 263 0.90 -0.64 -34.84
N ARG A 264 1.17 -1.07 -36.09
CA ARG A 264 1.10 -2.49 -36.47
C ARG A 264 2.14 -3.27 -35.65
N PRO A 265 1.81 -4.43 -35.05
CA PRO A 265 2.83 -5.29 -34.46
C PRO A 265 3.85 -5.61 -35.56
N VAL A 266 5.13 -5.40 -35.27
CA VAL A 266 6.20 -5.92 -36.12
C VAL A 266 6.12 -7.44 -35.95
N GLU A 267 5.78 -8.14 -37.04
CA GLU A 267 5.86 -9.60 -37.08
C GLU A 267 7.32 -9.96 -36.78
N ALA A 268 7.54 -10.64 -35.67
CA ALA A 268 8.84 -11.20 -35.27
C ALA A 268 9.02 -12.57 -35.91
#